data_AF-A0A833UD69-F1
#
_entry.id   AF-A0A833UD69-F1
#
_cell.length_a   1.000
_cell.length_b   1.000
_cell.length_c   1.000
_cell.angle_alpha   90.00
_cell.angle_beta   90.00
_cell.angle_gamma   90.00
#
_symmetry.space_group_name_H-M   'P 1'
#
loop_
_entity.id
_entity.type
_entity.pdbx_description
1 polymer ?
#
loop_
_entity_poly.entity_id
_entity_poly.type
_entity_poly.pdbx_seq_one_letter_code
_entity_poly.pdbx_strand_id
1 'polypeptide(L)'
;MCLFPQVPLEEGEIRIYVLLIERQPWHINDIGIPHPTYFHPRSDDDIISWQLKILTSPRRSLLSFAGAARPDQPDNIRSILISQCNSAGDEVCRFLNCSSGACDQPEPVIELFMESEFCLQPPGDSPTRKSVFDSLLSGCIPVFFCPFTAYYQYPWHLSPDHGKYSVFIDQEEVRQRKLNVAERLMKISTREREDIRSFIVYELLPGLLYGHPHSKLEKFQDAFSVAMNNLLEGVNRME
;
A
#
# COMPACT_ATOMS: atom_id res chain seq x y z
N MET A 1 -0.13 -14.79 -19.91
CA MET A 1 1.10 -14.79 -20.72
C MET A 1 1.08 -13.50 -21.53
N CYS A 2 1.70 -12.45 -21.02
CA CYS A 2 1.73 -11.15 -21.70
C CYS A 2 3.04 -11.06 -22.48
N LEU A 3 2.93 -11.15 -23.81
CA LEU A 3 4.06 -11.04 -24.72
C LEU A 3 4.48 -9.58 -24.88
N PHE A 4 5.79 -9.42 -24.96
CA PHE A 4 6.56 -8.18 -24.92
C PHE A 4 6.68 -7.54 -26.31
N PRO A 5 6.51 -6.22 -26.44
CA PRO A 5 7.23 -5.43 -27.42
C PRO A 5 8.48 -4.85 -26.73
N GLN A 6 9.67 -5.31 -27.13
CA GLN A 6 10.92 -4.60 -26.84
C GLN A 6 10.96 -3.40 -27.78
N VAL A 7 10.76 -2.18 -27.26
CA VAL A 7 11.05 -0.96 -28.02
C VAL A 7 12.56 -0.73 -27.94
N PRO A 8 13.29 -0.72 -29.07
CA PRO A 8 14.72 -0.42 -29.07
C PRO A 8 14.92 1.04 -28.67
N LEU A 9 15.92 1.32 -27.81
CA LEU A 9 16.37 2.68 -27.54
C LEU A 9 17.24 3.15 -28.71
N GLU A 10 16.91 4.29 -29.33
CA GLU A 10 17.77 4.95 -30.31
C GLU A 10 18.97 5.62 -29.61
N GLU A 11 20.16 5.52 -30.20
CA GLU A 11 21.38 6.15 -29.67
C GLU A 11 21.29 7.69 -29.74
N GLY A 12 21.49 8.37 -28.61
CA GLY A 12 21.57 9.84 -28.51
C GLY A 12 20.41 10.53 -27.77
N GLU A 13 19.45 9.78 -27.23
CA GLU A 13 18.30 10.34 -26.53
C GLU A 13 18.64 10.69 -25.06
N ILE A 14 18.28 11.89 -24.61
CA ILE A 14 18.39 12.30 -23.20
C ILE A 14 17.49 11.39 -22.36
N ARG A 15 18.07 10.64 -21.42
CA ARG A 15 17.29 9.83 -20.46
C ARG A 15 16.60 10.75 -19.45
N ILE A 16 15.32 11.00 -19.68
CA ILE A 16 14.45 11.74 -18.76
C ILE A 16 13.78 10.74 -17.82
N TYR A 17 14.04 10.87 -16.52
CA TYR A 17 13.30 10.16 -15.47
C TYR A 17 12.08 10.97 -15.05
N VAL A 18 10.94 10.29 -14.88
CA VAL A 18 9.70 10.90 -14.42
C VAL A 18 9.25 10.22 -13.14
N LEU A 19 9.19 10.99 -12.05
CA LEU A 19 8.67 10.51 -10.77
C LEU A 19 7.16 10.74 -10.72
N LEU A 20 6.40 9.66 -10.55
CA LEU A 20 4.94 9.67 -10.63
C LEU A 20 4.34 8.92 -9.44
N ILE A 21 3.16 9.30 -9.00
CA ILE A 21 2.42 8.53 -7.99
C ILE A 21 1.93 7.19 -8.58
N GLU A 22 1.54 7.22 -9.85
CA GLU A 22 1.14 6.06 -10.64
C GLU A 22 1.98 6.05 -11.92
N ARG A 23 2.85 5.06 -12.05
CA ARG A 23 3.73 4.94 -13.22
C ARG A 23 3.09 4.07 -14.29
N GLN A 24 3.54 4.24 -15.54
CA GLN A 24 3.38 3.21 -16.56
C GLN A 24 4.51 2.18 -16.39
N PRO A 25 4.23 0.94 -15.91
CA PRO A 25 5.30 -0.01 -15.59
C PRO A 25 6.18 -0.41 -16.78
N TRP A 26 5.70 -0.14 -17.99
CA TRP A 26 6.34 -0.43 -19.27
C TRP A 26 7.27 0.69 -19.75
N HIS A 27 7.16 1.88 -19.16
CA HIS A 27 8.05 2.99 -19.42
C HIS A 27 9.17 2.93 -18.38
N ILE A 28 10.35 2.46 -18.80
CA ILE A 28 11.46 2.14 -17.89
C ILE A 28 11.93 3.32 -17.03
N ASN A 29 11.72 4.55 -17.52
CA ASN A 29 12.11 5.78 -16.83
C ASN A 29 10.97 6.39 -16.00
N ASP A 30 9.77 5.81 -16.04
CA ASP A 30 8.68 6.16 -15.14
C ASP A 30 8.88 5.42 -13.82
N ILE A 31 9.03 6.17 -12.75
CA ILE A 31 9.27 5.62 -11.41
C ILE A 31 8.13 5.99 -10.49
N GLY A 32 7.51 4.98 -9.88
CA GLY A 32 6.46 5.18 -8.91
C GLY A 32 7.03 5.60 -7.57
N ILE A 33 6.57 6.74 -7.05
CA ILE A 33 6.84 7.22 -5.69
C ILE A 33 5.59 7.04 -4.80
N PRO A 34 5.76 6.82 -3.48
CA PRO A 34 4.66 6.64 -2.55
C PRO A 34 3.64 7.77 -2.60
N HIS A 35 2.35 7.46 -2.46
CA HIS A 35 1.37 8.52 -2.19
C HIS A 35 1.73 9.21 -0.85
N PRO A 36 1.70 10.55 -0.77
CA PRO A 36 1.85 11.23 0.50
C PRO A 36 0.81 10.77 1.53
N THR A 37 1.27 10.48 2.74
CA THR A 37 0.42 10.09 3.86
C THR A 37 0.19 11.27 4.80
N TYR A 38 -0.65 11.11 5.82
CA TYR A 38 -0.95 12.19 6.77
C TYR A 38 0.11 12.41 7.85
N PHE A 39 1.13 11.55 7.93
CA PHE A 39 2.18 11.62 8.94
C PHE A 39 3.50 12.08 8.31
N HIS A 40 3.99 13.24 8.75
CA HIS A 40 5.21 13.85 8.28
C HIS A 40 6.20 14.05 9.45
N PRO A 41 7.16 13.13 9.65
CA PRO A 41 8.06 13.18 10.80
C PRO A 41 9.00 14.39 10.71
N ARG A 42 9.36 14.95 11.87
CA ARG A 42 10.35 16.02 12.00
C ARG A 42 11.71 15.49 12.46
N SER A 43 11.72 14.32 13.09
CA SER A 43 12.91 13.68 13.66
C SER A 43 12.84 12.16 13.57
N ASP A 44 13.98 11.48 13.75
CA ASP A 44 14.03 10.02 13.86
C ASP A 44 13.18 9.51 15.03
N ASP A 45 13.08 10.28 16.12
CA ASP A 45 12.30 9.92 17.30
C ASP A 45 10.79 9.92 17.03
N ASP A 46 10.29 10.75 16.10
CA ASP A 46 8.89 10.71 15.67
C ASP A 46 8.59 9.39 14.96
N ILE A 47 9.51 8.91 14.12
CA ILE A 47 9.39 7.63 13.40
C ILE A 47 9.42 6.48 14.41
N ILE A 48 10.38 6.48 15.34
CA ILE A 48 10.50 5.44 16.37
C ILE A 48 9.25 5.39 17.25
N SER A 49 8.74 6.56 17.66
CA SER A 49 7.51 6.66 18.46
C SER A 49 6.31 6.10 17.70
N TRP A 50 6.21 6.39 16.40
CA TRP A 50 5.16 5.87 15.54
C TRP A 50 5.28 4.34 15.35
N GLN A 51 6.48 3.82 15.10
CA GLN A 51 6.75 2.38 15.01
C GLN A 51 6.30 1.65 16.30
N LEU A 52 6.69 2.16 17.47
CA LEU A 52 6.27 1.61 18.77
C LEU A 52 4.75 1.67 18.96
N LYS A 53 4.12 2.78 18.55
CA LYS A 53 2.66 2.93 18.61
C LYS A 53 1.94 1.89 17.74
N ILE A 54 2.42 1.63 16.53
CA ILE A 54 1.81 0.64 15.62
C ILE A 54 1.93 -0.77 16.19
N LEU A 55 3.12 -1.13 16.69
CA LEU A 55 3.42 -2.48 17.16
C LEU A 55 2.69 -2.84 18.44
N THR A 56 2.40 -1.85 19.29
CA THR A 56 1.70 -2.05 20.57
C THR A 56 0.19 -1.85 20.47
N SER A 57 -0.32 -1.36 19.35
CA SER A 57 -1.76 -1.14 19.17
C SER A 57 -2.52 -2.46 19.02
N PRO A 58 -3.64 -2.65 19.76
CA PRO A 58 -4.41 -3.88 19.71
C PRO A 58 -5.14 -4.04 18.37
N ARG A 59 -5.08 -5.24 17.79
CA ARG A 59 -5.78 -5.59 16.55
C ARG A 59 -7.14 -6.21 16.89
N ARG A 60 -8.18 -5.38 16.90
CA ARG A 60 -9.55 -5.74 17.31
C ARG A 60 -10.35 -6.42 16.22
N SER A 61 -9.94 -6.26 14.96
CA SER A 61 -10.68 -6.79 13.80
C SER A 61 -9.74 -7.57 12.90
N LEU A 62 -10.22 -8.68 12.34
CA LEU A 62 -9.43 -9.48 11.40
C LEU A 62 -9.17 -8.69 10.12
N LEU A 63 -10.17 -8.02 9.58
CA LEU A 63 -9.99 -7.20 8.40
C LEU A 63 -10.79 -5.90 8.47
N SER A 64 -10.39 -4.95 7.66
CA SER A 64 -11.21 -3.76 7.41
C SER A 64 -11.19 -3.35 5.95
N PHE A 65 -12.21 -2.58 5.59
CA PHE A 65 -12.27 -1.94 4.30
C PHE A 65 -12.71 -0.48 4.43
N ALA A 66 -11.85 0.43 3.98
CA ALA A 66 -12.22 1.83 3.73
C ALA A 66 -12.50 1.99 2.23
N GLY A 67 -13.76 2.21 1.89
CA GLY A 67 -14.17 2.38 0.49
C GLY A 67 -15.61 2.79 0.32
N ALA A 68 -16.01 2.94 -0.93
CA ALA A 68 -17.40 3.18 -1.31
C ALA A 68 -17.81 2.17 -2.38
N ALA A 69 -19.06 1.71 -2.29
CA ALA A 69 -19.66 0.89 -3.34
C ALA A 69 -19.88 1.73 -4.61
N ARG A 70 -20.04 1.05 -5.74
CA ARG A 70 -20.52 1.66 -6.98
C ARG A 70 -21.95 1.17 -7.21
N PRO A 71 -22.97 1.98 -6.93
CA PRO A 71 -24.38 1.55 -7.03
C PRO A 71 -24.73 0.94 -8.39
N ASP A 72 -24.14 1.48 -9.46
CA ASP A 72 -24.39 1.01 -10.84
C ASP A 72 -23.52 -0.19 -11.26
N GLN A 73 -22.67 -0.72 -10.37
CA GLN A 73 -21.75 -1.83 -10.65
C GLN A 73 -21.72 -2.83 -9.49
N PRO A 74 -22.77 -3.64 -9.29
CA PRO A 74 -22.85 -4.60 -8.19
C PRO A 74 -21.81 -5.73 -8.29
N ASP A 75 -21.40 -6.09 -9.51
CA ASP A 75 -20.35 -7.10 -9.75
C ASP A 75 -18.92 -6.52 -9.64
N ASN A 76 -18.80 -5.23 -9.30
CA ASN A 76 -17.50 -4.64 -8.99
C ASN A 76 -16.93 -5.27 -7.71
N ILE A 77 -15.63 -5.55 -7.73
CA ILE A 77 -14.90 -6.14 -6.59
C ILE A 77 -15.15 -5.37 -5.29
N ARG A 78 -15.24 -4.03 -5.32
CA ARG A 78 -15.51 -3.20 -4.12
C ARG A 78 -16.88 -3.51 -3.53
N SER A 79 -17.91 -3.61 -4.36
CA SER A 79 -19.28 -3.94 -3.94
C SER A 79 -19.35 -5.33 -3.31
N ILE A 80 -18.65 -6.31 -3.91
CA ILE A 80 -18.58 -7.68 -3.38
C ILE A 80 -17.83 -7.72 -2.04
N LEU A 81 -16.70 -7.01 -1.91
CA LEU A 81 -15.95 -6.95 -0.66
C LEU A 81 -16.74 -6.25 0.47
N ILE A 82 -17.49 -5.19 0.16
CA ILE A 82 -18.39 -4.53 1.12
C ILE A 82 -19.46 -5.52 1.58
N SER A 83 -20.07 -6.26 0.64
CA SER A 83 -21.05 -7.29 0.98
C SER A 83 -20.46 -8.37 1.87
N GLN A 84 -19.28 -8.91 1.54
CA GLN A 84 -18.62 -9.92 2.38
C GLN A 84 -18.28 -9.36 3.77
N CYS A 85 -17.81 -8.11 3.85
CA CYS A 85 -17.48 -7.45 5.11
C CYS A 85 -18.70 -7.31 6.02
N ASN A 86 -19.79 -6.74 5.50
CA ASN A 86 -21.04 -6.57 6.25
C ASN A 86 -21.64 -7.92 6.68
N SER A 87 -21.51 -8.97 5.85
CA SER A 87 -21.99 -10.31 6.20
C SER A 87 -21.13 -11.01 7.25
N ALA A 88 -19.85 -10.65 7.41
CA ALA A 88 -18.95 -11.25 8.39
C ALA A 88 -19.19 -10.72 9.82
N GLY A 89 -19.85 -9.57 9.95
CA GLY A 89 -20.08 -8.89 11.23
C GLY A 89 -18.89 -8.03 11.68
N ASP A 90 -19.18 -7.00 12.48
CA ASP A 90 -18.20 -5.96 12.86
C ASP A 90 -17.02 -6.48 13.69
N GLU A 91 -17.19 -7.62 14.38
CA GLU A 91 -16.11 -8.29 15.11
C GLU A 91 -15.05 -8.87 14.17
N VAL A 92 -15.45 -9.27 12.96
CA VAL A 92 -14.56 -9.87 11.96
C VAL A 92 -14.10 -8.82 10.95
N CYS A 93 -15.02 -8.03 10.40
CA CYS A 93 -14.73 -7.05 9.38
C CYS A 93 -15.34 -5.68 9.71
N ARG A 94 -14.49 -4.66 9.82
CA ARG A 94 -14.95 -3.27 9.98
C ARG A 94 -14.99 -2.55 8.63
N PHE A 95 -16.15 -2.04 8.27
CA PHE A 95 -16.34 -1.24 7.07
C PHE A 95 -16.43 0.26 7.40
N LEU A 96 -15.61 1.08 6.74
CA LEU A 96 -15.71 2.53 6.76
C LEU A 96 -16.19 3.02 5.39
N ASN A 97 -17.40 3.58 5.37
CA ASN A 97 -18.00 4.09 4.14
C ASN A 97 -17.40 5.45 3.76
N CYS A 98 -16.66 5.48 2.65
CA CYS A 98 -16.04 6.70 2.12
C CYS A 98 -16.97 7.55 1.24
N SER A 99 -18.24 7.16 1.01
CA SER A 99 -19.11 7.85 0.05
C SER A 99 -19.45 9.30 0.45
N SER A 100 -19.33 9.63 1.73
CA SER A 100 -19.64 10.95 2.29
C SER A 100 -18.39 11.71 2.78
N GLY A 101 -17.20 11.39 2.25
CA GLY A 101 -15.95 12.07 2.60
C GLY A 101 -15.32 11.65 3.94
N ALA A 102 -15.83 10.60 4.60
CA ALA A 102 -15.28 10.12 5.88
C ALA A 102 -13.80 9.69 5.79
N CYS A 103 -13.33 9.36 4.59
CA CYS A 103 -11.96 8.93 4.31
C CYS A 103 -11.05 10.07 3.85
N ASP A 104 -11.57 11.31 3.82
CA ASP A 104 -10.78 12.50 3.48
C ASP A 104 -10.03 13.04 4.71
N GLN A 105 -10.47 12.63 5.91
CA GLN A 105 -9.82 12.93 7.18
C GLN A 105 -8.91 11.76 7.61
N PRO A 106 -7.76 12.04 8.24
CA PRO A 106 -6.84 11.00 8.69
C PRO A 106 -7.44 10.11 9.79
N GLU A 107 -8.09 10.69 10.78
CA GLU A 107 -8.41 10.02 12.04
C GLU A 107 -9.25 8.75 11.84
N PRO A 108 -10.37 8.77 11.07
CA PRO A 108 -11.19 7.57 10.90
C PRO A 108 -10.46 6.44 10.16
N VAL A 109 -9.61 6.78 9.19
CA VAL A 109 -8.87 5.79 8.38
C VAL A 109 -7.73 5.19 9.19
N ILE A 110 -6.96 6.03 9.89
CA ILE A 110 -5.83 5.60 10.73
C ILE A 110 -6.33 4.76 11.91
N GLU A 111 -7.42 5.16 12.58
CA GLU A 111 -8.01 4.37 13.66
C GLU A 111 -8.47 2.99 13.16
N LEU A 112 -9.23 2.95 12.06
CA LEU A 112 -9.70 1.70 11.45
C LEU A 112 -8.54 0.75 11.13
N PHE A 113 -7.50 1.27 10.46
CA PHE A 113 -6.37 0.45 10.00
C PHE A 113 -5.45 0.04 11.15
N MET A 114 -5.21 0.91 12.13
CA MET A 114 -4.39 0.59 13.30
C MET A 114 -5.01 -0.51 14.17
N GLU A 115 -6.34 -0.62 14.17
CA GLU A 115 -7.07 -1.69 14.88
C GLU A 115 -7.30 -2.97 14.05
N SER A 116 -6.85 -3.03 12.79
CA SER A 116 -7.10 -4.16 11.89
C SER A 116 -5.85 -4.99 11.63
N GLU A 117 -5.98 -6.32 11.53
CA GLU A 117 -4.90 -7.19 11.06
C GLU A 117 -4.62 -6.99 9.57
N PHE A 118 -5.68 -7.02 8.75
CA PHE A 118 -5.62 -6.91 7.29
C PHE A 118 -6.45 -5.73 6.77
N CYS A 119 -5.95 -5.06 5.73
CA CYS A 119 -6.64 -3.94 5.10
C CYS A 119 -6.90 -4.25 3.62
N LEU A 120 -8.17 -4.26 3.23
CA LEU A 120 -8.53 -4.61 1.86
C LEU A 120 -8.22 -3.46 0.88
N GLN A 121 -7.38 -3.75 -0.11
CA GLN A 121 -6.93 -2.78 -1.11
C GLN A 121 -7.29 -3.20 -2.54
N PRO A 122 -8.60 -3.29 -2.88
CA PRO A 122 -9.02 -3.51 -4.26
C PRO A 122 -8.69 -2.30 -5.14
N PRO A 123 -8.52 -2.50 -6.47
CA PRO A 123 -8.35 -1.39 -7.41
C PRO A 123 -9.60 -0.49 -7.44
N GLY A 124 -9.38 0.79 -7.82
CA GLY A 124 -10.44 1.81 -7.97
C GLY A 124 -10.58 2.26 -9.43
N ASP A 125 -10.78 3.57 -9.63
CA ASP A 125 -10.66 4.20 -10.96
C ASP A 125 -9.22 4.17 -11.47
N SER A 126 -8.27 4.29 -10.54
CA SER A 126 -6.84 4.09 -10.76
C SER A 126 -6.39 2.73 -10.20
N PRO A 127 -5.36 2.11 -10.81
CA PRO A 127 -4.66 0.97 -10.23
C PRO A 127 -4.11 1.24 -8.81
N THR A 128 -3.50 2.41 -8.60
CA THR A 128 -2.89 2.79 -7.31
C THR A 128 -3.88 3.52 -6.40
N ARG A 129 -3.65 3.46 -5.08
CA ARG A 129 -4.50 4.13 -4.08
C ARG A 129 -3.67 4.63 -2.90
N LYS A 130 -3.93 5.86 -2.45
CA LYS A 130 -3.37 6.42 -1.20
C LYS A 130 -3.58 5.49 0.00
N SER A 131 -4.76 4.87 0.08
CA SER A 131 -5.13 3.94 1.17
C SER A 131 -4.15 2.78 1.36
N VAL A 132 -3.41 2.37 0.32
CA VAL A 132 -2.34 1.37 0.44
C VAL A 132 -1.26 1.87 1.41
N PHE A 133 -0.81 3.10 1.22
CA PHE A 133 0.21 3.72 2.07
C PHE A 133 -0.32 4.02 3.47
N ASP A 134 -1.60 4.38 3.61
CA ASP A 134 -2.23 4.53 4.92
C ASP A 134 -2.30 3.19 5.68
N SER A 135 -2.50 2.07 4.98
CA SER A 135 -2.45 0.73 5.61
C SER A 135 -1.05 0.34 6.08
N LEU A 136 -0.03 0.58 5.25
CA LEU A 136 1.38 0.35 5.60
C LEU A 136 1.80 1.26 6.77
N LEU A 137 1.42 2.53 6.72
CA LEU A 137 1.63 3.51 7.80
C LEU A 137 1.03 3.06 9.13
N SER A 138 -0.08 2.34 9.10
CA SER A 138 -0.79 1.86 10.30
C SER A 138 -0.40 0.44 10.73
N GLY A 139 0.58 -0.18 10.05
CA GLY A 139 0.97 -1.58 10.22
C GLY A 139 -0.17 -2.58 9.97
N CYS A 140 -1.16 -2.17 9.19
CA CYS A 140 -2.23 -3.05 8.72
C CYS A 140 -1.74 -3.76 7.46
N ILE A 141 -1.82 -5.08 7.40
CA ILE A 141 -1.26 -5.85 6.29
C ILE A 141 -2.16 -5.64 5.05
N PRO A 142 -1.67 -4.99 3.98
CA PRO A 142 -2.47 -4.79 2.79
C PRO A 142 -2.80 -6.11 2.11
N VAL A 143 -4.07 -6.26 1.74
CA VAL A 143 -4.56 -7.35 0.90
C VAL A 143 -4.81 -6.80 -0.50
N PHE A 144 -3.96 -7.16 -1.44
CA PHE A 144 -4.05 -6.72 -2.82
C PHE A 144 -4.87 -7.67 -3.66
N PHE A 145 -5.66 -7.09 -4.57
CA PHE A 145 -6.50 -7.83 -5.51
C PHE A 145 -6.08 -7.69 -6.97
N CYS A 146 -5.09 -6.83 -7.23
CA CYS A 146 -4.50 -6.61 -8.53
C CYS A 146 -3.00 -6.31 -8.37
N PRO A 147 -2.09 -6.99 -9.10
CA PRO A 147 -0.65 -6.71 -9.03
C PRO A 147 -0.28 -5.27 -9.38
N PHE A 148 -1.08 -4.62 -10.25
CA PHE A 148 -0.88 -3.23 -10.65
C PHE A 148 -1.12 -2.22 -9.53
N THR A 149 -1.71 -2.64 -8.40
CA THR A 149 -1.94 -1.75 -7.26
C THR A 149 -0.64 -1.38 -6.53
N ALA A 150 0.36 -2.27 -6.53
CA ALA A 150 1.62 -2.02 -5.81
C ALA A 150 2.84 -2.68 -6.46
N TYR A 151 2.74 -3.97 -6.83
CA TYR A 151 3.90 -4.79 -7.21
C TYR A 151 4.65 -4.28 -8.43
N TYR A 152 3.92 -3.69 -9.38
CA TYR A 152 4.51 -3.10 -10.58
C TYR A 152 4.74 -1.60 -10.47
N GLN A 153 4.42 -0.98 -9.35
CA GLN A 153 4.36 0.48 -9.24
C GLN A 153 5.59 1.07 -8.56
N TYR A 154 6.05 0.48 -7.45
CA TYR A 154 6.97 1.14 -6.52
C TYR A 154 8.31 0.40 -6.38
N PRO A 155 9.11 0.26 -7.45
CA PRO A 155 10.30 -0.59 -7.46
C PRO A 155 11.41 -0.11 -6.52
N TRP A 156 11.45 1.17 -6.17
CA TRP A 156 12.45 1.74 -5.26
C TRP A 156 11.99 1.77 -3.80
N HIS A 157 10.70 1.56 -3.55
CA HIS A 157 10.10 1.78 -2.23
C HIS A 157 9.46 0.53 -1.62
N LEU A 158 9.13 -0.48 -2.43
CA LEU A 158 8.57 -1.74 -1.97
C LEU A 158 9.47 -2.91 -2.33
N SER A 159 9.50 -3.91 -1.45
CA SER A 159 10.25 -5.15 -1.65
C SER A 159 9.75 -5.92 -2.89
N PRO A 160 10.64 -6.50 -3.71
CA PRO A 160 10.23 -7.43 -4.76
C PRO A 160 9.69 -8.76 -4.19
N ASP A 161 10.03 -9.09 -2.94
CA ASP A 161 9.42 -10.19 -2.21
C ASP A 161 8.12 -9.71 -1.56
N HIS A 162 7.02 -9.86 -2.31
CA HIS A 162 5.70 -9.33 -1.96
C HIS A 162 5.10 -9.96 -0.69
N GLY A 163 5.47 -11.21 -0.38
CA GLY A 163 4.98 -11.93 0.80
C GLY A 163 5.46 -11.33 2.12
N LYS A 164 6.54 -10.54 2.10
CA LYS A 164 7.07 -9.88 3.30
C LYS A 164 6.20 -8.74 3.82
N TYR A 165 5.34 -8.17 2.99
CA TYR A 165 4.57 -6.97 3.37
C TYR A 165 3.09 -7.01 2.97
N SER A 166 2.61 -8.06 2.31
CA SER A 166 1.25 -8.08 1.79
C SER A 166 0.73 -9.50 1.58
N VAL A 167 -0.60 -9.58 1.40
CA VAL A 167 -1.28 -10.80 0.97
C VAL A 167 -1.91 -10.53 -0.39
N PHE A 168 -1.78 -11.48 -1.32
CA PHE A 168 -2.46 -11.40 -2.62
C PHE A 168 -3.65 -12.35 -2.69
N ILE A 169 -4.79 -11.86 -3.18
CA ILE A 169 -5.98 -12.65 -3.50
C ILE A 169 -6.45 -12.22 -4.88
N ASP A 170 -6.57 -13.14 -5.84
CA ASP A 170 -7.02 -12.78 -7.19
C ASP A 170 -8.46 -12.22 -7.15
N GLN A 171 -8.65 -11.02 -7.69
CA GLN A 171 -9.98 -10.40 -7.78
C GLN A 171 -10.99 -11.27 -8.53
N GLU A 172 -10.56 -12.11 -9.48
CA GLU A 172 -11.46 -12.95 -10.26
C GLU A 172 -12.05 -14.09 -9.41
N GLU A 173 -11.29 -14.64 -8.46
CA GLU A 173 -11.79 -15.65 -7.50
C GLU A 173 -12.88 -15.05 -6.60
N VAL A 174 -12.71 -13.79 -6.21
CA VAL A 174 -13.69 -13.05 -5.39
C VAL A 174 -14.93 -12.68 -6.23
N ARG A 175 -14.75 -12.17 -7.45
CA ARG A 175 -15.85 -11.83 -8.38
C ARG A 175 -16.71 -13.04 -8.72
N GLN A 176 -16.09 -14.19 -8.93
CA GLN A 176 -16.78 -15.44 -9.21
C GLN A 176 -17.39 -16.09 -7.95
N ARG A 177 -17.30 -15.43 -6.79
CA ARG A 177 -17.80 -15.90 -5.48
C ARG A 177 -17.27 -17.28 -5.10
N LYS A 178 -16.06 -17.62 -5.57
CA LYS A 178 -15.38 -18.89 -5.26
C LYS A 178 -14.60 -18.83 -3.94
N LEU A 179 -14.35 -17.64 -3.44
CA LEU A 179 -13.51 -17.40 -2.27
C LEU A 179 -14.17 -16.40 -1.30
N ASN A 180 -14.22 -16.79 -0.02
CA ASN A 180 -14.50 -15.90 1.09
C ASN A 180 -13.17 -15.32 1.61
N VAL A 181 -13.04 -13.99 1.58
CA VAL A 181 -11.78 -13.31 1.91
C VAL A 181 -11.44 -13.48 3.39
N ALA A 182 -12.43 -13.36 4.28
CA ALA A 182 -12.20 -13.51 5.72
C ALA A 182 -11.70 -14.92 6.05
N GLU A 183 -12.35 -15.97 5.52
CA GLU A 183 -11.92 -17.36 5.72
C GLU A 183 -10.50 -17.62 5.19
N ARG A 184 -10.14 -17.02 4.05
CA ARG A 184 -8.78 -17.14 3.49
C ARG A 184 -7.73 -16.50 4.39
N LEU A 185 -8.05 -15.34 4.98
CA LEU A 185 -7.13 -14.59 5.85
C LEU A 185 -7.04 -15.18 7.26
N MET A 186 -8.10 -15.80 7.78
CA MET A 186 -8.08 -16.52 9.06
C MET A 186 -7.04 -17.64 9.09
N LYS A 187 -6.75 -18.26 7.94
CA LYS A 187 -5.76 -19.34 7.81
C LYS A 187 -4.31 -18.88 7.98
N ILE A 188 -4.04 -17.58 7.87
CA ILE A 188 -2.70 -17.01 8.10
C ILE A 188 -2.48 -16.95 9.61
N SER A 189 -1.41 -17.54 10.12
CA SER A 189 -1.15 -17.63 11.56
C SER A 189 -0.86 -16.25 12.17
N THR A 190 -1.13 -16.07 13.47
CA THR A 190 -0.80 -14.82 14.18
C THR A 190 0.69 -14.48 14.05
N ARG A 191 1.57 -15.48 14.18
CA ARG A 191 3.02 -15.31 14.03
C ARG A 191 3.38 -14.76 12.64
N GLU A 192 2.81 -15.34 11.59
CA GLU A 192 3.06 -14.86 10.22
C GLU A 192 2.56 -13.42 10.03
N ARG A 193 1.42 -13.05 10.62
CA ARG A 193 0.93 -11.66 10.60
C ARG A 193 1.89 -10.71 11.34
N GLU A 194 2.41 -11.11 12.49
CA GLU A 194 3.38 -10.34 13.27
C GLU A 194 4.71 -10.18 12.52
N ASP A 195 5.20 -11.23 11.85
CA ASP A 195 6.41 -11.19 11.04
C ASP A 195 6.26 -10.22 9.85
N ILE A 196 5.15 -10.32 9.11
CA ILE A 196 4.83 -9.41 8.00
C ILE A 196 4.73 -7.97 8.49
N ARG A 197 4.03 -7.74 9.61
CA ARG A 197 3.87 -6.40 10.19
C ARG A 197 5.19 -5.81 10.66
N SER A 198 6.04 -6.61 11.29
CA SER A 198 7.37 -6.17 11.74
C SER A 198 8.21 -5.72 10.56
N PHE A 199 8.18 -6.47 9.45
CA PHE A 199 8.83 -6.07 8.21
C PHE A 199 8.26 -4.74 7.67
N ILE A 200 6.93 -4.59 7.62
CA ILE A 200 6.30 -3.31 7.21
C ILE A 200 6.82 -2.15 8.07
N VAL A 201 6.80 -2.30 9.39
CA VAL A 201 7.08 -1.22 10.34
C VAL A 201 8.55 -0.82 10.35
N TYR A 202 9.46 -1.80 10.31
CA TYR A 202 10.90 -1.53 10.42
C TYR A 202 11.58 -1.30 9.08
N GLU A 203 11.22 -2.06 8.05
CA GLU A 203 11.95 -2.07 6.77
C GLU A 203 11.32 -1.15 5.71
N LEU A 204 9.99 -1.02 5.69
CA LEU A 204 9.30 -0.24 4.67
C LEU A 204 8.92 1.16 5.16
N LEU A 205 8.23 1.24 6.30
CA LEU A 205 7.55 2.45 6.75
C LEU A 205 8.41 3.71 6.68
N PRO A 206 9.67 3.75 7.17
CA PRO A 206 10.48 4.96 7.12
C PRO A 206 10.66 5.50 5.69
N GLY A 207 10.95 4.63 4.73
CA GLY A 207 11.14 4.96 3.31
C GLY A 207 9.86 5.24 2.52
N LEU A 208 8.70 5.19 3.19
CA LEU A 208 7.39 5.55 2.63
C LEU A 208 6.87 6.90 3.15
N LEU A 209 7.45 7.44 4.22
CA LEU A 209 7.08 8.74 4.79
C LEU A 209 7.70 9.86 3.98
N TYR A 210 7.08 11.04 4.01
CA TYR A 210 7.72 12.27 3.54
C TYR A 210 8.02 13.13 4.77
N GLY A 211 9.29 13.46 5.00
CA GLY A 211 9.68 14.30 6.13
C GLY A 211 9.08 15.70 6.04
N HIS A 212 8.88 16.34 7.18
CA HIS A 212 8.56 17.77 7.21
C HIS A 212 9.69 18.57 6.51
N PRO A 213 9.44 19.73 5.87
CA PRO A 213 10.47 20.52 5.18
C PRO A 213 11.68 20.97 6.03
N HIS A 214 11.57 20.86 7.36
CA HIS A 214 12.62 21.18 8.32
C HIS A 214 13.03 19.97 9.16
N SER A 215 12.71 18.77 8.66
CA SER A 215 13.07 17.53 9.31
C SER A 215 14.58 17.33 9.31
N LYS A 216 15.05 16.62 10.34
CA LYS A 216 16.43 16.14 10.44
C LYS A 216 16.37 14.66 10.75
N LEU A 217 16.47 13.85 9.70
CA LEU A 217 16.52 12.40 9.79
C LEU A 217 17.98 11.98 9.57
N GLU A 218 18.58 11.36 10.57
CA GLU A 218 19.97 10.86 10.51
C GLU A 218 20.01 9.35 10.39
N LYS A 219 19.04 8.67 11.03
CA LYS A 219 18.96 7.19 11.06
C LYS A 219 18.13 6.64 9.90
N PHE A 220 17.10 7.36 9.48
CA PHE A 220 16.17 6.91 8.46
C PHE A 220 16.25 7.74 7.18
N GLN A 221 15.92 7.11 6.06
CA GLN A 221 15.69 7.81 4.80
C GLN A 221 14.18 7.86 4.54
N ASP A 222 13.69 9.04 4.20
CA ASP A 222 12.30 9.23 3.79
C ASP A 222 12.11 8.94 2.29
N ALA A 223 10.86 8.92 1.82
CA ALA A 223 10.52 8.62 0.44
C ALA A 223 11.20 9.57 -0.55
N PHE A 224 11.34 10.86 -0.21
CA PHE A 224 12.05 11.81 -1.06
C PHE A 224 13.53 11.43 -1.19
N SER A 225 14.20 11.17 -0.08
CA SER A 225 15.61 10.79 -0.04
C SER A 225 15.87 9.49 -0.79
N VAL A 226 15.02 8.47 -0.59
CA VAL A 226 15.09 7.20 -1.33
C VAL A 226 14.99 7.43 -2.83
N ALA A 227 14.03 8.24 -3.29
CA ALA A 227 13.85 8.51 -4.71
C ALA A 227 15.04 9.28 -5.30
N MET A 228 15.54 10.31 -4.62
CA MET A 228 16.66 11.11 -5.12
C MET A 228 17.98 10.33 -5.12
N ASN A 229 18.24 9.52 -4.10
CA ASN A 229 19.45 8.69 -4.04
C ASN A 229 19.48 7.68 -5.20
N ASN A 230 18.37 6.98 -5.44
CA ASN A 230 18.27 6.04 -6.57
C ASN A 230 18.40 6.75 -7.93
N LEU A 231 17.82 7.94 -8.08
CA LEU A 231 17.95 8.73 -9.30
C LEU A 231 19.42 9.10 -9.57
N LEU A 232 20.13 9.60 -8.56
CA LEU A 232 21.53 10.00 -8.67
C LEU A 232 22.45 8.79 -8.90
N GLU A 233 22.22 7.67 -8.22
CA GLU A 233 22.94 6.42 -8.50
C GLU A 233 22.71 5.94 -9.94
N GLY A 234 21.48 6.05 -10.45
CA GLY A 234 21.14 5.72 -11.82
C GLY A 234 21.93 6.55 -12.82
N VAL A 235 22.10 7.85 -12.57
CA VAL A 235 22.92 8.75 -13.39
C VAL A 235 24.40 8.36 -13.36
N ASN A 236 24.96 8.12 -12.17
CA ASN A 236 26.39 7.83 -12.02
C ASN A 236 26.82 6.47 -12.61
N ARG A 237 25.90 5.50 -12.74
CA ARG A 237 26.19 4.20 -13.40
C ARG A 237 26.18 4.28 -14.93
N MET A 238 25.82 5.44 -15.49
CA MET A 238 25.79 5.69 -16.94
C MET A 238 27.01 6.46 -17.44
N GLU A 239 27.88 6.93 -16.54
CA GLU A 239 29.23 7.43 -16.85
C GLU A 239 30.26 6.29 -16.83
#